data_AF-A0A4Q6E5A7-F1
#
_entry.id   AF-A0A4Q6E5A7-F1
#
_cell.length_a   1.000
_cell.length_b   1.000
_cell.length_c   1.000
_cell.angle_alpha   90.00
_cell.angle_beta   90.00
_cell.angle_gamma   90.00
#
_symmetry.space_group_name_H-M   'P 1'
#
loop_
_entity.id
_entity.type
_entity.pdbx_description
1 polymer ?
#
loop_
_entity_poly.entity_id
_entity_poly.type
_entity_poly.pdbx_seq_one_letter_code
_entity_poly.pdbx_strand_id
1 'polypeptide(L)'
;MKLLPTEEALPQELRDIVKEAGAVLGAVIEREAGVKVFRAVEKMRAEMAGLRDESAKSTSAKLAAGLKSLRALSEEERRAIAKSFTFFLELMNACENAYRSYRLGAKHRAGEKSPHSLVYVLTAHPTEARAPANIAIFNGAQKILQRALELGTQPARWREDLRH
;
A
#
# COMPACT_ATOMS: atom_id res chain seq x y z
N MET A 1 -30.35 7.61 -18.82
CA MET A 1 -29.67 7.11 -17.61
C MET A 1 -28.29 6.63 -18.04
N LYS A 2 -27.23 7.40 -17.75
CA LYS A 2 -25.85 6.98 -18.08
C LYS A 2 -25.53 5.79 -17.17
N LEU A 3 -25.28 4.63 -17.77
CA LEU A 3 -24.74 3.47 -17.09
C LEU A 3 -23.46 3.90 -16.36
N LEU A 4 -23.41 3.69 -15.04
CA LEU A 4 -22.16 3.81 -14.29
C LEU A 4 -21.15 2.85 -14.92
N PRO A 5 -19.89 3.26 -15.12
CA PRO A 5 -18.89 2.39 -15.72
C PRO A 5 -18.77 1.12 -14.87
N THR A 6 -18.92 -0.04 -15.51
CA THR A 6 -18.56 -1.35 -14.98
C THR A 6 -17.13 -1.30 -14.46
N GLU A 7 -16.86 -1.93 -13.32
CA GLU A 7 -15.54 -2.00 -12.67
C GLU A 7 -14.42 -2.19 -13.71
N GLU A 8 -13.75 -1.10 -14.10
CA GLU A 8 -12.54 -1.20 -14.90
C GLU A 8 -11.50 -1.86 -13.99
N ALA A 9 -11.12 -3.10 -14.33
CA ALA A 9 -10.07 -3.81 -13.62
C ALA A 9 -8.84 -2.89 -13.49
N LEU A 10 -8.29 -2.77 -12.27
CA LEU A 10 -7.16 -1.89 -11.97
C LEU A 10 -6.05 -2.03 -13.03
N PRO A 11 -5.45 -0.94 -13.54
CA PRO A 11 -4.42 -1.00 -14.58
C PRO A 11 -3.31 -2.00 -14.22
N GLN A 12 -2.83 -2.76 -15.21
CA GLN A 12 -1.86 -3.85 -15.00
C GLN A 12 -0.59 -3.35 -14.32
N GLU A 13 -0.08 -2.19 -14.73
CA GLU A 13 1.12 -1.56 -14.17
C GLU A 13 0.96 -1.24 -12.68
N LEU A 14 -0.22 -0.79 -12.27
CA LEU A 14 -0.55 -0.55 -10.87
C LEU A 14 -0.60 -1.86 -10.07
N ARG A 15 -1.20 -2.92 -10.65
CA ARG A 15 -1.23 -4.24 -10.00
C ARG A 15 0.16 -4.81 -9.81
N ASP A 16 1.03 -4.69 -10.81
CA ASP A 16 2.38 -5.24 -10.77
C ASP A 16 3.26 -4.51 -9.76
N ILE A 17 3.22 -3.17 -9.73
CA ILE A 17 4.01 -2.42 -8.76
C ILE A 17 3.54 -2.65 -7.31
N VAL A 18 2.22 -2.76 -7.10
CA VAL A 18 1.64 -3.11 -5.79
C VAL A 18 2.10 -4.50 -5.35
N LYS A 19 2.10 -5.47 -6.26
CA LYS A 19 2.52 -6.84 -5.99
C LYS A 19 4.01 -6.90 -5.63
N GLU A 20 4.88 -6.26 -6.41
CA GLU A 20 6.33 -6.23 -6.15
C GLU A 20 6.65 -5.49 -4.85
N ALA A 21 6.08 -4.31 -4.63
CA ALA A 21 6.29 -3.54 -3.41
C ALA A 21 5.79 -4.31 -2.17
N GLY A 22 4.64 -4.98 -2.27
CA GLY A 22 4.12 -5.85 -1.22
C GLY A 22 5.05 -7.03 -0.92
N ALA A 23 5.65 -7.64 -1.95
CA ALA A 23 6.58 -8.76 -1.78
C ALA A 23 7.89 -8.33 -1.10
N VAL A 24 8.43 -7.16 -1.47
CA VAL A 24 9.59 -6.56 -0.78
C VAL A 24 9.27 -6.31 0.68
N LEU A 25 8.12 -5.70 0.98
CA LEU A 25 7.71 -5.43 2.36
C LEU A 25 7.51 -6.72 3.16
N GLY A 26 6.93 -7.76 2.55
CA GLY A 26 6.81 -9.09 3.15
C GLY A 26 8.15 -9.67 3.58
N ALA A 27 9.16 -9.61 2.69
CA ALA A 27 10.52 -10.08 2.99
C ALA A 27 11.18 -9.26 4.11
N VAL A 28 10.98 -7.94 4.13
CA VAL A 28 11.47 -7.08 5.22
C VAL A 28 10.77 -7.41 6.54
N ILE A 29 9.45 -7.65 6.54
CA ILE A 29 8.73 -8.07 7.76
C ILE A 29 9.26 -9.42 8.27
N GLU A 30 9.48 -10.39 7.38
CA GLU A 30 10.04 -11.69 7.75
C GLU A 30 11.43 -11.55 8.38
N ARG A 31 12.29 -10.70 7.81
CA ARG A 31 13.64 -10.43 8.31
C ARG A 31 13.63 -9.70 9.66
N GLU A 32 12.86 -8.62 9.77
CA GLU A 32 12.93 -7.68 10.91
C GLU A 32 12.02 -8.10 12.09
N ALA A 33 10.84 -8.64 11.80
CA ALA A 33 9.85 -9.03 12.81
C ALA A 33 9.77 -10.55 13.02
N GLY A 34 10.49 -11.31 12.20
CA GLY A 34 10.56 -12.77 12.27
C GLY A 34 9.41 -13.48 11.56
N VAL A 35 9.65 -14.75 11.23
CA VAL A 35 8.72 -15.61 10.48
C VAL A 35 7.35 -15.75 11.13
N LYS A 36 7.27 -15.70 12.47
CA LYS A 36 5.99 -15.83 13.20
C LYS A 36 5.08 -14.63 12.90
N VAL A 37 5.60 -13.41 12.98
CA VAL A 37 4.84 -12.19 12.69
C VAL A 37 4.47 -12.13 11.21
N PHE A 38 5.43 -12.41 10.32
CA PHE A 38 5.17 -12.46 8.88
C PHE A 38 4.00 -13.39 8.52
N ARG A 39 4.02 -14.63 9.02
CA ARG A 39 2.93 -15.60 8.80
C ARG A 39 1.59 -15.11 9.35
N ALA A 40 1.58 -14.46 10.52
CA ALA A 40 0.36 -13.91 11.09
C ALA A 40 -0.23 -12.78 10.23
N VAL A 41 0.62 -11.89 9.70
CA VAL A 41 0.22 -10.81 8.79
C VAL A 41 -0.33 -11.36 7.48
N GLU A 42 0.38 -12.29 6.83
CA GLU A 42 -0.07 -12.88 5.56
C GLU A 42 -1.36 -13.68 5.72
N LYS A 43 -1.49 -14.46 6.79
CA LYS A 43 -2.74 -15.16 7.12
C LYS A 43 -3.90 -14.17 7.25
N MET A 44 -3.71 -13.11 8.02
CA MET A 44 -4.75 -12.09 8.22
C MET A 44 -5.11 -11.37 6.91
N ARG A 45 -4.12 -11.04 6.08
CA ARG A 45 -4.37 -10.45 4.74
C ARG A 45 -5.23 -11.36 3.88
N ALA A 46 -4.91 -12.66 3.82
CA ALA A 46 -5.67 -13.64 3.05
C ALA A 46 -7.09 -13.82 3.57
N GLU A 47 -7.26 -13.92 4.90
CA GLU A 47 -8.57 -14.02 5.55
C GLU A 47 -9.45 -12.81 5.24
N MET A 48 -8.90 -11.58 5.36
CA MET A 48 -9.63 -10.34 5.11
C MET A 48 -9.97 -10.16 3.62
N ALA A 49 -9.07 -10.53 2.71
CA ALA A 49 -9.34 -10.51 1.27
C ALA A 49 -10.50 -11.44 0.90
N GLY A 50 -10.58 -12.61 1.53
CA GLY A 50 -11.65 -13.58 1.34
C GLY A 50 -13.01 -13.19 1.93
N LEU A 51 -13.15 -12.02 2.57
CA LEU A 51 -14.44 -11.55 3.11
C LEU A 51 -15.31 -10.84 2.08
N ARG A 52 -14.77 -10.45 0.92
CA ARG A 52 -15.45 -9.56 -0.04
C ARG A 52 -16.75 -10.16 -0.60
N ASP A 53 -16.80 -11.48 -0.76
CA ASP A 53 -17.93 -12.20 -1.37
C ASP A 53 -18.73 -13.04 -0.34
N GLU A 54 -18.48 -12.83 0.95
CA GLU A 54 -19.08 -13.62 2.02
C GLU A 54 -20.37 -13.02 2.57
N SER A 55 -21.28 -13.88 3.04
CA SER A 55 -22.50 -13.42 3.72
C SER A 55 -22.15 -12.66 5.02
N ALA A 56 -22.98 -11.70 5.42
CA ALA A 56 -22.77 -10.93 6.65
C ALA A 56 -22.58 -11.81 7.91
N LYS A 57 -23.29 -12.93 7.98
CA LYS A 57 -23.15 -13.90 9.09
C LYS A 57 -21.78 -14.59 9.08
N SER A 58 -21.33 -15.04 7.90
CA SER A 58 -20.00 -15.64 7.70
C SER A 58 -18.89 -14.63 8.03
N THR A 59 -19.01 -13.40 7.51
CA THR A 59 -18.08 -12.30 7.78
C THR A 59 -17.98 -12.00 9.28
N SER A 60 -19.11 -11.88 9.98
CA SER A 60 -19.11 -11.64 11.44
C SER A 60 -18.39 -12.75 12.22
N ALA A 61 -18.63 -14.01 11.87
CA ALA A 61 -17.97 -15.15 12.52
C ALA A 61 -16.44 -15.15 12.27
N LYS A 62 -16.01 -14.88 11.03
CA LYS A 62 -14.59 -14.79 10.68
C LYS A 62 -13.89 -13.62 11.40
N LEU A 63 -14.54 -12.45 11.47
CA LEU A 63 -14.03 -11.30 12.21
C LEU A 63 -13.91 -11.58 13.72
N ALA A 64 -14.89 -12.25 14.32
CA ALA A 64 -14.84 -12.65 15.72
C ALA A 64 -13.69 -13.63 16.01
N ALA A 65 -13.45 -14.59 15.11
CA ALA A 65 -12.32 -15.50 15.20
C ALA A 65 -10.96 -14.79 15.03
N GLY A 66 -10.87 -13.84 14.10
CA GLY A 66 -9.68 -12.99 13.91
C GLY A 66 -9.37 -12.15 15.15
N LEU A 67 -10.40 -11.52 15.74
CA LEU A 67 -10.25 -10.74 16.98
C LEU A 67 -9.79 -11.62 18.16
N LYS A 68 -10.34 -12.83 18.29
CA LYS A 68 -9.88 -13.80 19.30
C LYS A 68 -8.41 -14.15 19.11
N SER A 69 -7.99 -14.38 17.86
CA SER A 69 -6.60 -14.69 17.52
C SER A 69 -5.66 -13.53 17.88
N LEU A 70 -6.04 -12.29 17.57
CA LEU A 70 -5.29 -11.08 17.94
C LEU A 70 -5.14 -10.91 19.46
N ARG A 71 -6.21 -11.19 20.22
CA ARG A 71 -6.19 -11.10 21.68
C ARG A 71 -5.27 -12.13 22.35
N ALA A 72 -5.00 -13.25 21.69
CA ALA A 72 -4.12 -14.30 22.20
C ALA A 72 -2.62 -14.02 21.99
N LEU A 73 -2.27 -13.02 21.18
CA LEU A 73 -0.88 -12.63 20.92
C LEU A 73 -0.26 -11.86 22.09
N SER A 74 1.06 -11.74 22.12
CA SER A 74 1.74 -10.80 23.02
C SER A 74 1.48 -9.34 22.61
N GLU A 75 1.78 -8.39 23.49
CA GLU A 75 1.68 -6.97 23.15
C GLU A 75 2.65 -6.58 22.03
N GLU A 76 3.88 -7.10 22.09
CA GLU A 76 4.93 -6.90 21.10
C GLU A 76 4.49 -7.43 19.73
N GLU A 77 3.90 -8.63 19.70
CA GLU A 77 3.38 -9.24 18.47
C GLU A 77 2.24 -8.42 17.88
N ARG A 78 1.28 -7.98 18.71
CA ARG A 78 0.19 -7.10 18.24
C ARG A 78 0.75 -5.80 17.68
N ARG A 79 1.73 -5.18 18.34
CA ARG A 79 2.36 -3.94 17.90
C ARG A 79 3.10 -4.15 16.57
N ALA A 80 3.81 -5.26 16.42
CA ALA A 80 4.52 -5.60 15.18
C ALA A 80 3.56 -5.84 14.01
N ILE A 81 2.45 -6.54 14.25
CA ILE A 81 1.39 -6.75 13.25
C ILE A 81 0.75 -5.41 12.85
N ALA A 82 0.35 -4.59 13.83
CA ALA A 82 -0.23 -3.27 13.56
C ALA A 82 0.70 -2.40 12.72
N LYS A 83 1.99 -2.33 13.10
CA LYS A 83 3.03 -1.61 12.36
C LYS A 83 3.19 -2.13 10.93
N SER A 84 3.12 -3.44 10.73
CA SER A 84 3.19 -4.07 9.40
C SER A 84 2.03 -3.62 8.51
N PHE A 85 0.80 -3.62 9.03
CA PHE A 85 -0.37 -3.12 8.28
C PHE A 85 -0.30 -1.62 8.01
N THR A 86 0.23 -0.81 8.94
CA THR A 86 0.52 0.61 8.69
C THR A 86 1.48 0.79 7.52
N PHE A 87 2.59 0.05 7.48
CA PHE A 87 3.52 0.12 6.36
C PHE A 87 2.93 -0.39 5.04
N PHE A 88 2.10 -1.43 5.08
CA PHE A 88 1.37 -1.84 3.89
C PHE A 88 0.50 -0.70 3.35
N LEU A 89 -0.28 -0.04 4.21
CA LEU A 89 -1.14 1.07 3.79
C LEU A 89 -0.33 2.23 3.19
N GLU A 90 0.73 2.66 3.87
CA GLU A 90 1.61 3.73 3.38
C GLU A 90 2.25 3.36 2.03
N LEU A 91 2.69 2.11 1.87
CA LEU A 91 3.31 1.65 0.64
C LEU A 91 2.31 1.53 -0.52
N MET A 92 1.07 1.10 -0.25
CA MET A 92 -0.01 1.10 -1.25
C MET A 92 -0.33 2.53 -1.71
N ASN A 93 -0.44 3.47 -0.76
CA ASN A 93 -0.64 4.89 -1.07
C ASN A 93 0.50 5.45 -1.92
N ALA A 94 1.75 5.07 -1.62
CA ALA A 94 2.91 5.47 -2.42
C ALA A 94 2.88 4.88 -3.84
N CYS A 95 2.47 3.61 -4.00
CA CYS A 95 2.30 2.98 -5.31
C CYS A 95 1.24 3.70 -6.15
N GLU A 96 0.09 4.01 -5.55
CA GLU A 96 -0.98 4.78 -6.23
C GLU A 96 -0.51 6.17 -6.64
N ASN A 97 0.20 6.88 -5.76
CA ASN A 97 0.71 8.22 -6.06
C ASN A 97 1.76 8.19 -7.17
N ALA A 98 2.70 7.25 -7.12
CA ALA A 98 3.66 7.03 -8.20
C ALA A 98 2.97 6.73 -9.53
N TYR A 99 1.95 5.87 -9.52
CA TYR A 99 1.15 5.56 -10.71
C TYR A 99 0.39 6.78 -11.25
N ARG A 100 -0.25 7.57 -10.39
CA ARG A 100 -0.91 8.83 -10.77
C ARG A 100 0.08 9.80 -11.42
N SER A 101 1.25 10.01 -10.81
CA SER A 101 2.32 10.87 -11.35
C SER A 101 2.82 10.38 -12.71
N TYR A 102 3.11 9.08 -12.84
CA TYR A 102 3.49 8.44 -14.09
C TYR A 102 2.43 8.67 -15.19
N ARG A 103 1.15 8.48 -14.86
CA ARG A 103 0.04 8.65 -15.79
C ARG A 103 -0.19 10.09 -16.22
N LEU A 104 -0.02 11.05 -15.30
CA LEU A 104 -0.13 12.48 -15.59
C LEU A 104 1.03 12.96 -16.47
N GLY A 105 2.25 12.49 -16.20
CA GLY A 105 3.42 12.76 -17.05
C GLY A 105 3.21 12.29 -18.49
N ALA A 106 2.63 11.10 -18.67
CA ALA A 106 2.28 10.57 -20.00
C ALA A 106 1.11 11.31 -20.69
N LYS A 107 0.29 12.04 -19.95
CA LYS A 107 -0.91 12.74 -20.46
C LYS A 107 -0.69 14.22 -20.76
N HIS A 108 0.46 14.80 -20.41
CA HIS A 108 0.73 16.22 -20.63
C HIS A 108 0.83 16.51 -22.14
N ARG A 109 -0.32 16.78 -22.77
CA ARG A 109 -0.43 17.44 -24.07
C ARG A 109 -0.52 18.94 -23.80
N ALA A 110 0.35 19.71 -24.45
CA ALA A 110 0.39 21.16 -24.37
C ALA A 110 -0.98 21.77 -24.70
N GLY A 111 -1.48 22.71 -23.88
CA GLY A 111 -2.56 23.60 -24.33
C GLY A 111 -3.58 24.12 -23.30
N GLU A 112 -3.52 23.78 -22.01
CA GLU A 112 -4.50 24.32 -21.06
C GLU A 112 -4.04 25.64 -20.42
N LYS A 113 -4.87 26.69 -20.60
CA LYS A 113 -4.67 27.99 -19.96
C LYS A 113 -4.69 27.82 -18.44
N SER A 114 -3.60 28.17 -17.78
CA SER A 114 -3.51 28.15 -16.32
C SER A 114 -4.40 29.24 -15.70
N PRO A 115 -4.99 29.00 -14.52
CA PRO A 115 -5.80 30.00 -13.83
C PRO A 115 -4.98 31.24 -13.42
N HIS A 116 -5.63 32.41 -13.38
CA HIS A 116 -4.98 33.70 -13.07
C HIS A 116 -4.49 33.81 -11.61
N SER A 117 -5.06 33.06 -10.66
CA SER A 117 -4.53 32.93 -9.29
C SER A 117 -5.01 31.64 -8.62
N LEU A 118 -4.20 31.12 -7.70
CA LEU A 118 -4.48 29.92 -6.92
C LEU A 118 -3.92 30.12 -5.51
N VAL A 119 -4.77 30.02 -4.49
CA VAL A 119 -4.38 30.19 -3.08
C VAL A 119 -4.61 28.87 -2.34
N TYR A 120 -3.53 28.27 -1.84
CA TYR A 120 -3.58 27.07 -1.01
C TYR A 120 -3.50 27.45 0.47
N VAL A 121 -4.43 26.96 1.28
CA VAL A 121 -4.39 27.07 2.74
C VAL A 121 -4.20 25.67 3.31
N LEU A 122 -3.01 25.42 3.86
CA LEU A 122 -2.67 24.13 4.45
C LEU A 122 -3.18 24.07 5.88
N THR A 123 -3.90 23.00 6.21
CA THR A 123 -4.44 22.75 7.56
C THR A 123 -3.68 21.61 8.22
N ALA A 124 -3.75 21.55 9.56
CA ALA A 124 -3.22 20.43 10.31
C ALA A 124 -3.96 19.14 9.94
N HIS A 125 -3.21 18.04 9.81
CA HIS A 125 -3.79 16.73 9.53
C HIS A 125 -4.39 16.13 10.82
N PRO A 126 -5.62 15.57 10.79
CA PRO A 126 -6.40 15.28 12.00
C PRO A 126 -5.91 14.08 12.81
N THR A 127 -5.15 13.16 12.20
CA THR A 127 -4.78 11.87 12.80
C THR A 127 -3.29 11.57 12.77
N GLU A 128 -2.48 12.44 12.17
CA GLU A 128 -1.05 12.19 11.99
C GLU A 128 -0.30 13.52 11.79
N ALA A 129 0.79 13.74 12.52
CA ALA A 129 1.77 14.75 12.20
C ALA A 129 3.03 14.05 11.66
N ARG A 130 3.38 14.29 10.40
CA ARG A 130 4.55 13.67 9.77
C ARG A 130 5.80 14.50 10.05
N ALA A 131 6.79 13.88 10.69
CA ALA A 131 8.12 14.48 10.83
C ALA A 131 8.76 14.69 9.45
N PRO A 132 9.54 15.76 9.23
CA PRO A 132 10.23 16.01 7.96
C PRO A 132 11.09 14.83 7.46
N ALA A 133 11.73 14.11 8.38
CA ALA A 133 12.51 12.91 8.03
C ALA A 133 11.65 11.80 7.40
N ASN A 134 10.44 11.57 7.94
CA ASN A 134 9.51 10.59 7.38
C ASN A 134 9.05 11.00 5.98
N ILE A 135 8.75 12.29 5.79
CA ILE A 135 8.39 12.86 4.49
C ILE A 135 9.51 12.60 3.46
N ALA A 136 10.77 12.80 3.85
CA ALA A 136 11.90 12.55 2.96
C ALA A 136 12.02 11.07 2.55
N ILE A 137 11.83 10.14 3.50
CA ILE A 137 11.85 8.69 3.23
C ILE A 137 10.73 8.31 2.25
N PHE A 138 9.50 8.75 2.51
CA PHE A 138 8.36 8.43 1.63
C PHE A 138 8.50 9.03 0.23
N ASN A 139 9.04 10.25 0.13
CA ASN A 139 9.38 10.85 -1.16
C ASN A 139 10.44 10.04 -1.91
N GLY A 140 11.44 9.51 -1.20
CA GLY A 140 12.44 8.60 -1.78
C GLY A 140 11.80 7.33 -2.32
N ALA A 141 10.96 6.67 -1.52
CA ALA A 141 10.22 5.48 -1.93
C ALA A 141 9.34 5.75 -3.16
N GLN A 142 8.58 6.86 -3.17
CA GLN A 142 7.74 7.24 -4.30
C GLN A 142 8.56 7.46 -5.59
N LYS A 143 9.74 8.09 -5.50
CA LYS A 143 10.63 8.27 -6.66
C LYS A 143 11.13 6.95 -7.21
N ILE A 144 11.50 6.00 -6.34
CA ILE A 144 11.92 4.64 -6.74
C ILE A 144 10.76 3.93 -7.45
N LEU A 145 9.55 4.01 -6.90
CA LEU A 145 8.35 3.41 -7.49
C LEU A 145 8.02 4.03 -8.86
N GLN A 146 8.07 5.35 -8.99
CA GLN A 146 7.86 6.03 -10.27
C GLN A 146 8.90 5.59 -11.30
N ARG A 147 10.17 5.50 -10.90
CA ARG A 147 11.24 5.04 -11.79
C ARG A 147 11.04 3.59 -12.24
N ALA A 148 10.54 2.74 -11.35
CA ALA A 148 10.19 1.36 -11.70
C ALA A 148 9.05 1.29 -12.73
N LEU A 149 8.06 2.18 -12.67
CA LEU A 149 7.00 2.28 -13.68
C LEU A 149 7.55 2.73 -15.05
N GLU A 150 8.48 3.69 -15.07
CA GLU A 150 9.10 4.19 -16.31
C GLU A 150 9.97 3.15 -17.01
N LEU A 151 10.71 2.34 -16.24
CA LEU A 151 11.62 1.32 -16.76
C LEU A 151 10.95 -0.02 -17.03
N GLY A 152 9.72 -0.21 -16.53
CA GLY A 152 9.10 -1.52 -16.38
C GLY A 152 9.61 -2.24 -15.14
N THR A 153 8.71 -2.97 -14.48
CA THR A 153 9.06 -3.78 -13.31
C THR A 153 9.79 -5.05 -13.75
N GLN A 154 10.95 -5.33 -13.14
CA GLN A 154 11.61 -6.63 -13.23
C GLN A 154 11.21 -7.46 -12.00
N PRO A 155 10.47 -8.56 -12.17
CA PRO A 155 10.00 -9.34 -11.04
C PRO A 155 11.16 -9.85 -10.18
N ALA A 156 11.02 -9.72 -8.85
CA ALA A 156 11.89 -10.37 -7.87
C ALA A 156 13.39 -10.01 -7.89
N ARG A 157 13.84 -8.97 -8.61
CA ARG A 157 15.26 -8.52 -8.60
C ARG A 157 15.78 -8.21 -7.20
N TRP A 158 14.93 -7.64 -6.36
CA TRP A 158 15.21 -7.30 -4.96
C TRP A 158 15.62 -8.50 -4.08
N ARG A 159 15.35 -9.75 -4.51
CA ARG A 159 15.74 -10.94 -3.76
C ARG A 159 17.26 -11.11 -3.68
N GLU A 160 18.01 -10.57 -4.63
CA GLU A 160 19.47 -10.55 -4.58
C GLU A 160 19.97 -9.56 -3.52
N ASP A 161 19.35 -8.39 -3.45
CA ASP A 161 19.77 -7.29 -2.57
C ASP A 161 19.43 -7.54 -1.08
N LEU A 162 18.40 -8.34 -0.78
CA LEU A 162 17.99 -8.67 0.60
C LEU A 162 18.71 -9.88 1.20
N ARG A 163 19.68 -10.48 0.49
CA ARG A 163 20.47 -11.63 0.96
C ARG A 163 21.73 -11.27 1.75
N HIS A 164 21.91 -9.98 2.06
CA HIS A 164 22.98 -9.45 2.91
C HIS A 164 22.44 -9.03 4.27
#